data_AF-A0A513ZV73-F1
#
_entry.id   AF-A0A513ZV73-F1
#
_cell.length_a   1.000
_cell.length_b   1.000
_cell.length_c   1.000
_cell.angle_alpha   90.00
_cell.angle_beta   90.00
_cell.angle_gamma   90.00
#
_symmetry.space_group_name_H-M   'P 1'
#
loop_
_entity.id
_entity.type
_entity.pdbx_description
1 polymer ?
#
loop_
_entity_poly.entity_id
_entity_poly.type
_entity_poly.pdbx_seq_one_letter_code
_entity_poly.pdbx_strand_id
1 'polypeptide(L)'
;MKYLVVFLVFAMAEITIGEAIRCLQCKADGKSDCSGRSVTCPNKRDFCAKTVEENIANGKLIRTVSRRCLNESEACDKVTVATSTEYLLSLYNECCYKNNCNKGPIKMPKKKTRRNGYYCPSCFTVESNTCTGEHKQLPCTGNQRDCFVFIGKATLPGESEMEFYNAGCITKGACDYIVTSVVGTEVDKANSIIWCSSAHRERILRAMRGWGA
;
A
#
# COMPACT_ATOMS: atom_id res chain seq x y z
N MET A 1 15.38 4.35 71.32
CA MET A 1 14.21 3.97 70.49
C MET A 1 13.34 5.19 70.26
N LYS A 2 13.29 5.72 69.04
CA LYS A 2 12.11 6.30 68.39
C LYS A 2 12.53 6.76 67.00
N TYR A 3 11.85 6.18 66.02
CA TYR A 3 12.28 5.98 64.65
C TYR A 3 12.13 7.25 63.80
N LEU A 4 13.08 7.42 62.89
CA LEU A 4 13.02 8.27 61.70
C LEU A 4 11.66 8.13 61.00
N VAL A 5 10.95 9.24 60.82
CA VAL A 5 9.86 9.33 59.84
C VAL A 5 10.32 10.29 58.74
N VAL A 6 11.10 9.75 57.82
CA VAL A 6 11.37 10.37 56.52
C VAL A 6 10.08 10.22 55.71
N PHE A 7 9.37 11.32 55.49
CA PHE A 7 8.23 11.36 54.57
C PHE A 7 8.74 11.22 53.13
N LEU A 8 8.85 9.97 52.66
CA LEU A 8 8.97 9.64 51.25
C LEU A 8 7.62 9.90 50.58
N VAL A 9 7.47 11.09 50.00
CA VAL A 9 6.41 11.35 49.01
C VAL A 9 6.81 10.61 47.74
N PHE A 10 6.38 9.35 47.61
CA PHE A 10 6.39 8.65 46.32
C PHE A 10 5.39 9.35 45.42
N ALA A 11 5.87 10.28 44.59
CA ALA A 11 5.11 10.72 43.43
C ALA A 11 4.86 9.49 42.56
N MET A 12 3.62 9.00 42.55
CA MET A 12 3.16 8.05 41.55
C MET A 12 3.22 8.78 40.21
N ALA A 13 4.33 8.60 39.50
CA ALA A 13 4.33 8.82 38.07
C ALA A 13 3.37 7.77 37.51
N GLU A 14 2.10 8.15 37.34
CA GLU A 14 1.21 7.45 36.43
C GLU A 14 1.90 7.49 35.07
N ILE A 15 2.62 6.41 34.76
CA ILE A 15 2.92 6.08 33.38
C ILE A 15 1.54 5.83 32.81
N THR A 16 0.92 6.86 32.24
CA THR A 16 -0.25 6.69 31.39
C THR A 16 0.23 5.77 30.27
N ILE A 17 -0.01 4.47 30.42
CA ILE A 17 0.10 3.52 29.33
C ILE A 17 -0.92 4.06 28.35
N GLY A 18 -0.45 4.74 27.30
CA GLY A 18 -1.33 5.36 26.32
C GLY A 18 -2.36 4.32 25.90
N GLU A 19 -3.63 4.61 26.17
CA GLU A 19 -4.71 3.67 25.89
C GLU A 19 -4.62 3.25 24.42
N ALA A 20 -4.73 1.95 24.15
CA ALA A 20 -4.73 1.45 22.79
C ALA A 20 -5.88 2.10 22.01
N ILE A 21 -5.54 2.78 20.90
CA ILE A 21 -6.54 3.50 20.09
C ILE A 21 -7.61 2.53 19.59
N ARG A 22 -8.84 3.04 19.46
CA ARG A 22 -9.96 2.30 18.88
C ARG A 22 -10.28 2.84 17.50
N CYS A 23 -10.50 1.95 16.53
CA CYS A 23 -10.83 2.32 15.15
C CYS A 23 -12.07 1.58 14.67
N LEU A 24 -12.78 2.16 13.70
CA LEU A 24 -13.81 1.42 12.99
C LEU A 24 -13.15 0.36 12.09
N GLN A 25 -13.73 -0.83 12.03
CA GLN A 25 -13.25 -1.93 11.19
C GLN A 25 -14.32 -2.44 10.22
N CYS A 26 -14.05 -2.35 8.92
CA CYS A 26 -14.85 -2.96 7.85
C CYS A 26 -14.03 -3.11 6.56
N LYS A 27 -14.49 -3.98 5.66
CA LYS A 27 -14.01 -4.12 4.27
C LYS A 27 -15.24 -4.39 3.39
N ALA A 28 -15.28 -3.77 2.22
CA ALA A 28 -16.30 -4.07 1.21
C ALA A 28 -15.75 -3.87 -0.20
N ASP A 29 -15.96 -4.88 -1.05
CA ASP A 29 -15.62 -4.86 -2.47
C ASP A 29 -16.82 -4.41 -3.30
N GLY A 30 -16.57 -3.66 -4.38
CA GLY A 30 -17.60 -3.15 -5.28
C GLY A 30 -18.52 -2.08 -4.68
N LYS A 31 -18.26 -1.61 -3.46
CA LYS A 31 -19.07 -0.59 -2.76
C LYS A 31 -18.33 0.74 -2.65
N SER A 32 -19.10 1.82 -2.55
CA SER A 32 -18.56 3.17 -2.34
C SER A 32 -18.19 3.44 -0.88
N ASP A 33 -18.77 2.70 0.06
CA ASP A 33 -18.51 2.78 1.49
C ASP A 33 -18.77 1.43 2.17
N CYS A 34 -18.28 1.27 3.40
CA CYS A 34 -18.63 0.18 4.31
C CYS A 34 -19.18 0.73 5.62
N SER A 35 -19.61 -0.13 6.54
CA SER A 35 -19.92 0.27 7.92
C SER A 35 -19.40 -0.81 8.84
N GLY A 36 -18.83 -0.41 9.96
CA GLY A 36 -18.01 -1.29 10.80
C GLY A 36 -18.14 -0.95 12.27
N ARG A 37 -17.74 -1.90 13.13
CA ARG A 37 -17.72 -1.73 14.58
C ARG A 37 -16.41 -1.10 15.06
N SER A 38 -16.45 -0.46 16.22
CA SER A 38 -15.26 0.03 16.92
C SER A 38 -14.50 -1.12 17.56
N VAL A 39 -13.24 -1.32 17.18
CA VAL A 39 -12.33 -2.34 17.73
C VAL A 39 -11.11 -1.67 18.36
N THR A 40 -10.54 -2.28 19.39
CA THR A 40 -9.25 -1.87 19.96
C THR A 40 -8.12 -2.36 19.04
N CYS A 41 -7.20 -1.46 18.68
CA CYS A 41 -6.08 -1.81 17.82
C CYS A 41 -5.01 -2.61 18.56
N PRO A 42 -4.42 -3.64 17.92
CA PRO A 42 -3.50 -4.57 18.58
C PRO A 42 -2.15 -3.95 18.95
N ASN A 43 -1.62 -3.00 18.17
CA ASN A 43 -0.29 -2.43 18.41
C ASN A 43 -0.35 -1.04 19.03
N LYS A 44 0.62 -0.73 19.89
CA LYS A 44 0.75 0.57 20.57
C LYS A 44 0.92 1.77 19.63
N ARG A 45 1.45 1.55 18.42
CA ARG A 45 1.66 2.58 17.38
C ARG A 45 0.61 2.56 16.29
N ASP A 46 -0.44 1.75 16.46
CA ASP A 46 -1.54 1.76 15.51
C ASP A 46 -2.25 3.11 15.53
N PHE A 47 -2.79 3.46 14.38
CA PHE A 47 -3.67 4.59 14.18
C PHE A 47 -4.82 4.16 13.26
N CYS A 48 -5.84 4.99 13.15
CA CYS A 48 -6.99 4.67 12.32
C CYS A 48 -6.74 5.07 10.88
N ALA A 49 -7.13 4.20 9.95
CA ALA A 49 -7.15 4.49 8.53
C ALA A 49 -8.54 4.20 7.96
N LYS A 50 -8.99 5.05 7.03
CA LYS A 50 -9.97 4.65 6.01
C LYS A 50 -9.25 4.61 4.67
N THR A 51 -9.49 3.56 3.92
CA THR A 51 -8.71 3.21 2.72
C THR A 51 -9.65 3.04 1.55
N VAL A 52 -9.23 3.53 0.39
CA VAL A 52 -9.80 3.20 -0.90
C VAL A 52 -8.73 2.59 -1.78
N GLU A 53 -9.06 1.46 -2.39
CA GLU A 53 -8.25 0.77 -3.37
C GLU A 53 -9.05 0.63 -4.66
N GLU A 54 -8.38 0.88 -5.78
CA GLU A 54 -8.91 0.69 -7.12
C GLU A 54 -7.94 -0.21 -7.89
N ASN A 55 -8.43 -1.38 -8.29
CA ASN A 55 -7.72 -2.31 -9.15
C ASN A 55 -8.34 -2.28 -10.54
N ILE A 56 -7.52 -2.17 -11.57
CA ILE A 56 -7.92 -2.44 -12.95
C ILE A 56 -7.10 -3.62 -13.42
N ALA A 57 -7.76 -4.75 -13.60
CA ALA A 57 -7.22 -5.95 -14.23
C ALA A 57 -8.21 -6.40 -15.31
N ASN A 58 -7.72 -6.85 -16.47
CA ASN A 58 -8.56 -7.27 -17.60
C ASN A 58 -9.61 -6.22 -18.02
N GLY A 59 -9.29 -4.93 -17.90
CA GLY A 59 -10.19 -3.82 -18.21
C GLY A 59 -11.34 -3.59 -17.22
N LYS A 60 -11.47 -4.41 -16.17
CA LYS A 60 -12.49 -4.28 -15.13
C LYS A 60 -11.93 -3.50 -13.94
N LEU A 61 -12.58 -2.38 -13.61
CA LEU A 61 -12.30 -1.64 -12.40
C LEU A 61 -13.05 -2.25 -11.21
N ILE A 62 -12.32 -2.66 -10.18
CA ILE A 62 -12.89 -3.08 -8.90
C ILE A 62 -12.40 -2.13 -7.81
N ARG A 63 -13.35 -1.59 -7.06
CA ARG A 63 -13.11 -0.68 -5.95
C ARG A 63 -13.32 -1.42 -4.65
N THR A 64 -12.34 -1.34 -3.75
CA THR A 64 -12.46 -1.83 -2.37
C THR A 64 -12.34 -0.65 -1.42
N VAL A 65 -13.20 -0.63 -0.40
CA VAL A 65 -13.14 0.33 0.69
C VAL A 65 -12.94 -0.40 2.01
N SER A 66 -12.12 0.18 2.88
CA SER A 66 -11.86 -0.41 4.19
C SER A 66 -11.72 0.65 5.27
N ARG A 67 -12.03 0.26 6.51
CA ARG A 67 -11.65 0.95 7.74
C ARG A 67 -10.88 -0.06 8.59
N ARG A 68 -9.74 0.36 9.15
CA ARG A 68 -8.86 -0.53 9.91
C ARG A 68 -7.89 0.22 10.82
N CYS A 69 -7.24 -0.54 11.69
CA CYS A 69 -6.00 -0.16 12.33
C CYS A 69 -4.85 -0.29 11.31
N LEU A 70 -3.92 0.67 11.32
CA LEU A 70 -2.73 0.68 10.48
C LEU A 70 -1.53 1.14 11.34
N ASN A 71 -0.35 0.57 11.10
CA ASN A 71 0.91 0.93 11.76
C ASN A 71 1.97 1.49 10.80
N GLU A 72 1.58 1.72 9.55
CA GLU A 72 2.45 2.06 8.43
C GLU A 72 2.22 3.52 8.04
N SER A 73 2.92 4.42 8.71
CA SER A 73 2.71 5.87 8.57
C SER A 73 3.06 6.39 7.17
N GLU A 74 3.98 5.70 6.52
CA GLU A 74 4.48 5.95 5.19
C GLU A 74 3.39 5.73 4.15
N ALA A 75 2.34 4.97 4.45
CA ALA A 75 1.21 4.74 3.54
C ALA A 75 0.13 5.84 3.61
N CYS A 76 0.27 6.81 4.51
CA CYS A 76 -0.75 7.84 4.78
C CYS A 76 -0.70 9.02 3.83
N ASP A 77 -1.89 9.59 3.58
CA ASP A 77 -2.14 10.91 2.98
C ASP A 77 -1.46 11.16 1.63
N LYS A 78 -1.12 10.10 0.91
CA LYS A 78 -0.62 10.13 -0.46
C LYS A 78 -1.24 9.02 -1.29
N VAL A 79 -1.44 9.32 -2.58
CA VAL A 79 -1.91 8.30 -3.52
C VAL A 79 -0.72 7.46 -3.96
N THR A 80 -0.83 6.17 -3.74
CA THR A 80 0.12 5.17 -4.21
C THR A 80 -0.43 4.50 -5.46
N VAL A 81 0.37 4.50 -6.51
CA VAL A 81 0.04 3.91 -7.80
C VAL A 81 1.11 2.90 -8.19
N ALA A 82 0.68 1.69 -8.56
CA ALA A 82 1.49 0.69 -9.24
C ALA A 82 0.85 0.39 -10.60
N THR A 83 1.64 0.40 -11.67
CA THR A 83 1.16 0.21 -13.05
C THR A 83 2.07 -0.74 -13.80
N SER A 84 1.49 -1.73 -14.45
CA SER A 84 2.14 -2.57 -15.46
C SER A 84 1.26 -2.61 -16.73
N THR A 85 1.61 -3.45 -17.70
CA THR A 85 0.98 -3.49 -19.03
C THR A 85 -0.53 -3.73 -18.97
N GLU A 86 -1.00 -4.55 -18.01
CA GLU A 86 -2.41 -4.99 -17.93
C GLU A 86 -3.00 -4.83 -16.53
N TYR A 87 -2.26 -4.18 -15.64
CA TYR A 87 -2.64 -4.00 -14.25
C TYR A 87 -2.39 -2.57 -13.77
N LEU A 88 -3.40 -1.98 -13.13
CA LEU A 88 -3.28 -0.73 -12.41
C LEU A 88 -3.83 -0.91 -10.99
N LEU A 89 -2.99 -0.66 -10.00
CA LEU A 89 -3.38 -0.53 -8.61
C LEU A 89 -3.27 0.94 -8.21
N SER A 90 -4.33 1.48 -7.60
CA SER A 90 -4.31 2.77 -6.93
C SER A 90 -4.79 2.61 -5.50
N LEU A 91 -4.04 3.15 -4.55
CA LEU A 91 -4.29 3.05 -3.12
C LEU A 91 -4.24 4.44 -2.50
N TYR A 92 -5.18 4.74 -1.61
CA TYR A 92 -5.14 5.93 -0.78
C TYR A 92 -5.63 5.60 0.63
N ASN A 93 -4.81 5.94 1.63
CA ASN A 93 -5.15 5.87 3.04
C ASN A 93 -5.30 7.29 3.58
N GLU A 94 -6.48 7.62 4.12
CA GLU A 94 -6.68 8.81 4.93
C GLU A 94 -6.53 8.40 6.40
N CYS A 95 -5.49 8.91 7.05
CA CYS A 95 -5.05 8.49 8.37
C CYS A 95 -5.45 9.49 9.45
N CYS A 96 -5.73 9.02 10.66
CA CYS A 96 -6.07 9.86 11.79
C CYS A 96 -5.80 9.18 13.14
N TYR A 97 -5.61 9.99 14.19
CA TYR A 97 -4.99 9.56 15.45
C TYR A 97 -5.91 9.68 16.68
N LYS A 98 -7.24 9.70 16.46
CA LYS A 98 -8.24 9.76 17.54
C LYS A 98 -9.17 8.55 17.47
N ASN A 99 -9.77 8.18 18.60
CA ASN A 99 -10.72 7.06 18.64
C ASN A 99 -11.84 7.24 17.60
N ASN A 100 -12.03 6.21 16.76
CA ASN A 100 -13.06 6.11 15.73
C ASN A 100 -13.10 7.31 14.75
N CYS A 101 -11.95 7.94 14.51
CA CYS A 101 -11.86 9.10 13.61
C CYS A 101 -12.01 8.75 12.13
N ASN A 102 -11.79 7.48 11.74
CA ASN A 102 -11.86 6.98 10.36
C ASN A 102 -13.30 6.79 9.84
N LYS A 103 -14.23 7.62 10.29
CA LYS A 103 -15.64 7.63 9.89
C LYS A 103 -15.86 8.44 8.61
N GLY A 104 -17.09 8.35 8.08
CA GLY A 104 -17.50 9.09 6.89
C GLY A 104 -16.94 8.52 5.59
N PRO A 105 -17.29 9.14 4.45
CA PRO A 105 -16.94 8.63 3.14
C PRO A 105 -15.45 8.80 2.83
N ILE A 106 -14.97 8.00 1.88
CA ILE A 106 -13.64 8.13 1.27
C ILE A 106 -13.75 8.19 -0.24
N LYS A 107 -12.93 9.05 -0.86
CA LYS A 107 -12.80 9.16 -2.31
C LYS A 107 -11.34 9.04 -2.70
N MET A 108 -11.09 8.42 -3.86
CA MET A 108 -9.76 8.37 -4.44
C MET A 108 -9.38 9.79 -4.89
N PRO A 109 -8.27 10.37 -4.41
CA PRO A 109 -7.82 11.66 -4.89
C PRO A 109 -7.45 11.61 -6.38
N LYS A 110 -7.46 12.76 -7.05
CA LYS A 110 -7.13 12.84 -8.47
C LYS A 110 -5.70 12.37 -8.73
N LYS A 111 -5.56 11.30 -9.52
CA LYS A 111 -4.28 10.72 -9.91
C LYS A 111 -3.56 11.60 -10.94
N LYS A 112 -2.24 11.72 -10.81
CA LYS A 112 -1.40 12.38 -11.83
C LYS A 112 -1.05 11.37 -12.91
N THR A 113 -1.74 11.44 -14.04
CA THR A 113 -1.58 10.49 -15.17
C THR A 113 -0.60 10.97 -16.24
N ARG A 114 -0.05 12.18 -16.11
CA ARG A 114 0.95 12.70 -17.05
C ARG A 114 2.25 11.89 -16.95
N ARG A 115 2.81 11.50 -18.10
CA ARG A 115 4.14 10.88 -18.19
C ARG A 115 5.19 11.76 -17.51
N ASN A 116 6.09 11.14 -16.76
CA ASN A 116 7.10 11.85 -15.96
C ASN A 116 8.54 11.71 -16.47
N GLY A 117 8.73 11.08 -17.63
CA GLY A 117 10.04 10.88 -18.27
C GLY A 117 10.86 9.72 -17.71
N TYR A 118 10.28 8.94 -16.80
CA TYR A 118 10.84 7.70 -16.29
C TYR A 118 10.21 6.48 -16.96
N TYR A 119 10.93 5.37 -16.95
CA TYR A 119 10.57 4.13 -17.60
C TYR A 119 10.98 2.94 -16.75
N CYS A 120 10.16 1.89 -16.81
CA CYS A 120 10.43 0.60 -16.18
C CYS A 120 10.15 -0.55 -17.14
N PRO A 121 10.89 -1.67 -17.04
CA PRO A 121 10.45 -2.93 -17.61
C PRO A 121 9.08 -3.30 -17.05
N SER A 122 8.18 -3.76 -17.91
CA SER A 122 6.82 -4.11 -17.57
C SER A 122 6.44 -5.47 -18.12
N CYS A 123 5.84 -6.28 -17.27
CA CYS A 123 5.31 -7.59 -17.60
C CYS A 123 4.19 -7.93 -16.63
N PHE A 124 3.14 -8.58 -17.11
CA PHE A 124 2.06 -9.09 -16.27
C PHE A 124 1.77 -10.51 -16.73
N THR A 125 1.88 -11.46 -15.82
CA THR A 125 1.62 -12.87 -16.10
C THR A 125 0.82 -13.44 -14.94
N VAL A 126 -0.21 -14.19 -15.28
CA VAL A 126 -1.11 -14.89 -14.35
C VAL A 126 -0.81 -16.39 -14.43
N GLU A 127 -0.96 -17.10 -13.32
CA GLU A 127 -0.62 -18.52 -13.16
C GLU A 127 0.85 -18.84 -13.49
N SER A 128 1.77 -17.91 -13.22
CA SER A 128 3.21 -18.11 -13.38
C SER A 128 4.00 -17.16 -12.49
N ASN A 129 5.17 -17.60 -12.04
CA ASN A 129 6.16 -16.80 -11.31
C ASN A 129 7.28 -16.23 -12.21
N THR A 130 7.14 -16.35 -13.53
CA THR A 130 8.07 -15.79 -14.51
C THR A 130 7.31 -14.98 -15.55
N CYS A 131 8.01 -14.00 -16.16
CA CYS A 131 7.48 -13.28 -17.30
C CYS A 131 7.46 -14.21 -18.52
N THR A 132 6.29 -14.62 -18.99
CA THR A 132 6.14 -15.50 -20.17
C THR A 132 6.23 -14.74 -21.50
N GLY A 133 6.05 -13.42 -21.47
CA GLY A 133 6.20 -12.54 -22.63
C GLY A 133 7.51 -11.74 -22.61
N GLU A 134 7.63 -10.78 -23.53
CA GLU A 134 8.74 -9.84 -23.51
C GLU A 134 8.50 -8.70 -22.51
N HIS A 135 9.56 -8.28 -21.81
CA HIS A 135 9.52 -7.07 -21.01
C HIS A 135 9.37 -5.82 -21.89
N LYS A 136 8.23 -5.16 -21.78
CA LYS A 136 7.97 -3.90 -22.49
C LYS A 136 8.46 -2.72 -21.67
N GLN A 137 8.98 -1.69 -22.35
CA GLN A 137 9.33 -0.44 -21.67
C GLN A 137 8.05 0.37 -21.42
N LEU A 138 7.68 0.51 -20.15
CA LEU A 138 6.49 1.24 -19.73
C LEU A 138 6.85 2.68 -19.33
N PRO A 139 6.26 3.71 -19.97
CA PRO A 139 6.44 5.09 -19.51
C PRO A 139 5.70 5.31 -18.19
N CYS A 140 6.43 5.66 -17.15
CA CYS A 140 5.88 5.94 -15.84
C CYS A 140 5.14 7.29 -15.81
N THR A 141 4.19 7.42 -14.87
CA THR A 141 3.34 8.61 -14.74
C THR A 141 3.40 9.21 -13.34
N GLY A 142 3.10 10.51 -13.23
CA GLY A 142 2.98 11.19 -11.95
C GLY A 142 4.21 11.00 -11.06
N ASN A 143 4.00 10.43 -9.86
CA ASN A 143 5.04 10.22 -8.85
C ASN A 143 5.69 8.83 -8.93
N GLN A 144 5.43 8.05 -9.98
CA GLN A 144 6.04 6.74 -10.17
C GLN A 144 7.49 6.88 -10.61
N ARG A 145 8.42 6.69 -9.68
CA ARG A 145 9.87 6.88 -9.92
C ARG A 145 10.70 5.66 -9.58
N ASP A 146 10.05 4.60 -9.13
CA ASP A 146 10.67 3.31 -8.88
C ASP A 146 10.05 2.28 -9.81
N CYS A 147 10.81 1.24 -10.15
CA CYS A 147 10.32 0.03 -10.79
C CYS A 147 10.07 -1.02 -9.73
N PHE A 148 9.02 -1.83 -9.89
CA PHE A 148 8.76 -2.98 -9.05
C PHE A 148 8.78 -4.27 -9.87
N VAL A 149 9.11 -5.37 -9.20
CA VAL A 149 8.86 -6.74 -9.63
C VAL A 149 8.23 -7.46 -8.46
N PHE A 150 7.01 -7.97 -8.64
CA PHE A 150 6.30 -8.82 -7.71
C PHE A 150 6.25 -10.24 -8.27
N ILE A 151 6.59 -11.21 -7.43
CA ILE A 151 6.50 -12.63 -7.72
C ILE A 151 5.85 -13.30 -6.52
N GLY A 152 4.76 -14.02 -6.74
CA GLY A 152 4.12 -14.77 -5.66
C GLY A 152 2.61 -14.92 -5.83
N LYS A 153 1.96 -15.36 -4.77
CA LYS A 153 0.52 -15.62 -4.77
C LYS A 153 -0.27 -14.44 -4.24
N ALA A 154 -1.33 -14.10 -4.96
CA ALA A 154 -2.25 -13.06 -4.56
C ALA A 154 -3.68 -13.41 -4.98
N THR A 155 -4.64 -12.81 -4.28
CA THR A 155 -6.05 -12.84 -4.62
C THR A 155 -6.45 -11.44 -5.04
N LEU A 156 -6.79 -11.25 -6.30
CA LEU A 156 -7.38 -10.00 -6.76
C LEU A 156 -8.83 -9.90 -6.26
N PRO A 157 -9.38 -8.68 -6.06
CA PRO A 157 -10.75 -8.52 -5.58
C PRO A 157 -11.77 -9.30 -6.42
N GLY A 158 -12.51 -10.22 -5.79
CA GLY A 158 -13.55 -11.01 -6.45
C GLY A 158 -13.05 -12.17 -7.32
N GLU A 159 -11.75 -12.46 -7.30
CA GLU A 159 -11.13 -13.60 -7.98
C GLU A 159 -10.65 -14.65 -6.96
N SER A 160 -10.20 -15.81 -7.44
CA SER A 160 -9.47 -16.80 -6.62
C SER A 160 -7.99 -16.45 -6.52
N GLU A 161 -7.31 -17.05 -5.53
CA GLU A 161 -5.85 -16.95 -5.40
C GLU A 161 -5.16 -17.53 -6.64
N MET A 162 -4.20 -16.79 -7.17
CA MET A 162 -3.39 -17.19 -8.32
C MET A 162 -1.93 -16.80 -8.09
N GLU A 163 -1.02 -17.43 -8.83
CA GLU A 163 0.38 -17.03 -8.89
C GLU A 163 0.57 -15.92 -9.93
N PHE A 164 1.41 -14.93 -9.64
CA PHE A 164 1.66 -13.80 -10.52
C PHE A 164 3.16 -13.50 -10.66
N TYR A 165 3.50 -13.06 -11.87
CA TYR A 165 4.68 -12.24 -12.14
C TYR A 165 4.20 -10.87 -12.61
N ASN A 166 4.51 -9.81 -11.87
CA ASN A 166 4.08 -8.45 -12.19
C ASN A 166 5.23 -7.47 -12.03
N ALA A 167 5.65 -6.85 -13.13
CA ALA A 167 6.69 -5.84 -13.16
C ALA A 167 6.16 -4.55 -13.76
N GLY A 168 6.60 -3.40 -13.25
CA GLY A 168 6.17 -2.11 -13.80
C GLY A 168 6.65 -0.91 -12.99
N CYS A 169 5.93 0.20 -13.12
CA CYS A 169 6.21 1.46 -12.43
C CYS A 169 5.46 1.54 -11.10
N ILE A 170 6.11 2.00 -10.04
CA ILE A 170 5.47 2.24 -8.74
C ILE A 170 5.84 3.61 -8.16
N THR A 171 4.93 4.17 -7.36
CA THR A 171 5.15 5.41 -6.59
C THR A 171 6.41 5.29 -5.75
N LYS A 172 7.22 6.36 -5.75
CA LYS A 172 8.51 6.37 -5.04
C LYS A 172 8.37 5.92 -3.58
N GLY A 173 9.19 4.96 -3.15
CA GLY A 173 9.23 4.44 -1.78
C GLY A 173 7.99 3.62 -1.38
N ALA A 174 7.12 3.25 -2.33
CA ALA A 174 5.93 2.46 -2.01
C ALA A 174 6.21 0.99 -1.76
N CYS A 175 7.35 0.48 -2.20
CA CYS A 175 7.67 -0.94 -2.10
C CYS A 175 7.75 -1.43 -0.65
N ASP A 176 8.14 -0.55 0.26
CA ASP A 176 8.30 -0.86 1.68
C ASP A 176 6.97 -1.18 2.37
N TYR A 177 5.86 -0.62 1.85
CA TYR A 177 4.55 -0.71 2.49
C TYR A 177 3.41 -1.24 1.62
N ILE A 178 3.58 -1.35 0.29
CA ILE A 178 2.44 -1.63 -0.60
C ILE A 178 1.79 -2.99 -0.30
N VAL A 179 2.60 -4.02 -0.05
CA VAL A 179 2.14 -5.40 0.25
C VAL A 179 1.35 -5.48 1.55
N THR A 180 1.63 -4.60 2.53
CA THR A 180 0.91 -4.54 3.81
C THR A 180 -0.26 -3.56 3.80
N SER A 181 -0.32 -2.69 2.79
CA SER A 181 -1.26 -1.57 2.74
C SER A 181 -2.44 -1.78 1.80
N VAL A 182 -2.35 -2.72 0.86
CA VAL A 182 -3.51 -3.13 0.06
C VAL A 182 -4.60 -3.77 0.93
N VAL A 183 -5.85 -3.50 0.56
CA VAL A 183 -7.07 -3.95 1.24
C VAL A 183 -8.00 -4.71 0.31
N GLY A 184 -7.91 -4.48 -1.00
CA GLY A 184 -8.63 -5.26 -2.02
C GLY A 184 -7.85 -6.51 -2.37
N THR A 185 -6.66 -6.32 -2.93
CA THR A 185 -5.70 -7.39 -3.23
C THR A 185 -5.17 -7.99 -1.94
N GLU A 186 -5.25 -9.32 -1.81
CA GLU A 186 -4.71 -10.06 -0.68
C GLU A 186 -3.45 -10.78 -1.14
N VAL A 187 -2.31 -10.53 -0.50
CA VAL A 187 -1.02 -11.13 -0.87
C VAL A 187 -0.66 -12.20 0.15
N ASP A 188 -0.28 -13.39 -0.32
CA ASP A 188 0.35 -14.40 0.53
C ASP A 188 1.77 -13.95 0.84
N LYS A 189 1.94 -13.30 1.99
CA LYS A 189 3.23 -12.72 2.43
C LYS A 189 4.31 -13.78 2.66
N ALA A 190 3.95 -15.03 2.92
CA ALA A 190 4.94 -16.08 3.17
C ALA A 190 5.59 -16.57 1.87
N ASN A 191 4.84 -16.53 0.76
CA ASN A 191 5.24 -17.07 -0.53
C ASN A 191 5.37 -16.00 -1.62
N SER A 192 5.44 -14.72 -1.24
CA SER A 192 5.53 -13.61 -2.18
C SER A 192 6.67 -12.67 -1.87
N ILE A 193 7.26 -12.13 -2.93
CA ILE A 193 8.40 -11.24 -2.87
C ILE A 193 8.12 -10.03 -3.76
N ILE A 194 8.48 -8.84 -3.28
CA ILE A 194 8.51 -7.61 -4.07
C ILE A 194 9.91 -7.01 -4.05
N TRP A 195 10.45 -6.70 -5.21
CA TRP A 195 11.74 -6.03 -5.38
C TRP A 195 11.54 -4.71 -6.08
N CYS A 196 12.34 -3.71 -5.71
CA CYS A 196 12.29 -2.41 -6.35
C CYS A 196 13.66 -1.83 -6.67
N SER A 197 13.68 -1.03 -7.72
CA SER A 197 14.84 -0.30 -8.19
C SER A 197 14.44 1.10 -8.64
N SER A 198 15.40 2.00 -8.80
CA SER A 198 15.12 3.32 -9.37
C SER A 198 14.74 3.21 -10.84
N ALA A 199 13.69 3.94 -11.25
CA ALA A 199 13.29 3.98 -12.65
C ALA A 199 14.33 4.69 -13.53
N HIS A 200 14.40 4.27 -14.79
CA HIS A 200 15.36 4.80 -15.76
C HIS A 200 14.81 6.07 -16.42
N ARG A 201 15.66 7.08 -16.61
CA ARG A 201 15.29 8.24 -17.44
C ARG A 201 15.37 7.89 -18.92
N GLU A 202 14.48 8.47 -19.71
CA GLU A 202 14.42 8.30 -21.18
C GLU A 202 15.78 8.44 -21.87
N ARG A 203 16.57 9.44 -21.46
CA ARG A 203 17.90 9.72 -22.04
C ARG A 203 18.90 8.58 -21.82
N ILE A 204 18.81 7.87 -20.71
CA ILE A 204 19.69 6.75 -20.38
C ILE A 204 19.32 5.52 -21.22
N LEU A 205 18.01 5.27 -21.40
CA LEU A 205 17.54 4.17 -22.24
C LEU A 205 17.97 4.32 -23.71
N ARG A 206 18.00 5.55 -24.24
CA ARG A 206 18.51 5.81 -25.59
C ARG A 206 20.02 5.53 -25.71
N ALA A 207 20.79 5.86 -24.69
CA ALA A 207 22.24 5.58 -24.67
C ALA A 207 22.53 4.07 -24.63
N MET A 208 21.76 3.29 -23.87
CA MET A 208 21.91 1.82 -23.81
C MET A 208 21.57 1.13 -25.13
N ARG A 209 20.63 1.68 -25.91
CA ARG A 209 20.29 1.15 -27.25
C ARG A 209 21.27 1.59 -28.35
N GLY A 210 22.18 2.53 -28.06
CA GLY A 210 23.12 3.11 -29.02
C GLY A 210 24.49 2.43 -29.07
N TRP A 211 24.71 1.34 -28.35
CA TRP A 211 25.96 0.54 -28.37
C TRP A 211 25.76 -0.78 -29.13
N GLY A 212 25.22 -0.68 -30.34
CA GLY A 212 24.91 -1.81 -31.21
C GLY A 212 24.60 -1.33 -32.61
N ALA A 213 25.55 -0.64 -33.24
CA ALA A 213 25.62 -0.40 -34.67
C ALA A 213 27.09 -0.38 -35.07
#